data_AF-A0A918R1N4-F1
#
_entry.id   AF-A0A918R1N4-F1
#
_cell.length_a   1.000
_cell.length_b   1.000
_cell.length_c   1.000
_cell.angle_alpha   90.00
_cell.angle_beta   90.00
_cell.angle_gamma   90.00
#
_symmetry.space_group_name_H-M   'P 1'
#
loop_
_entity.id
_entity.type
_entity.pdbx_description
1 polymer ?
#
loop_
_entity_poly.entity_id
_entity_poly.type
_entity_poly.pdbx_seq_one_letter_code
_entity_poly.pdbx_strand_id
1 'polypeptide(L)'
;MRQPLERGGGRAAAASAALRAARMYLWDEKDARSLESVNGVFGGLMDLTAVDLPDDALYHLCGPLPFTQAVRSRLIERGIAPHDIQYEVFGPDLRQADVA
;
A
#
# COMPACT_ATOMS: atom_id res chain seq x y z
N MET A 1 13.84 -17.47 -21.54
CA MET A 1 12.39 -17.26 -21.56
C MET A 1 11.98 -16.76 -20.18
N ARG A 2 11.89 -15.44 -19.99
CA ARG A 2 11.59 -14.84 -18.68
C ARG A 2 10.08 -14.92 -18.47
N GLN A 3 9.64 -15.56 -17.38
CA GLN A 3 8.24 -15.54 -16.97
C GLN A 3 7.77 -14.08 -16.84
N PRO A 4 6.55 -13.74 -17.28
CA PRO A 4 5.98 -12.43 -17.01
C PRO A 4 5.91 -12.27 -15.49
N LEU A 5 6.51 -11.19 -14.99
CA LEU A 5 6.41 -10.82 -13.59
C LEU A 5 4.93 -10.53 -13.30
N GLU A 6 4.26 -11.48 -12.65
CA GLU A 6 2.94 -11.28 -12.05
C GLU A 6 3.05 -10.05 -11.14
N ARG A 7 2.56 -8.90 -11.62
CA ARG A 7 2.65 -7.62 -10.90
C ARG A 7 1.87 -7.78 -9.60
N GLY A 8 2.53 -7.58 -8.46
CA GLY A 8 2.18 -8.12 -7.14
C GLY A 8 0.85 -7.71 -6.48
N GLY A 9 -0.16 -7.27 -7.24
CA GLY A 9 -1.48 -6.89 -6.72
C GLY A 9 -2.41 -8.06 -6.40
N GLY A 10 -2.27 -9.21 -7.06
CA GLY A 10 -3.35 -10.21 -7.04
C GLY A 10 -3.55 -10.96 -5.71
N ARG A 11 -2.49 -11.12 -4.92
CA ARG A 11 -2.60 -11.75 -3.59
C ARG A 11 -3.26 -10.86 -2.54
N ALA A 12 -3.05 -9.54 -2.62
CA ALA A 12 -3.65 -8.59 -1.68
C ALA A 12 -5.15 -8.46 -1.91
N ALA A 13 -5.56 -8.42 -3.18
CA ALA A 13 -6.95 -8.38 -3.58
C ALA A 13 -7.74 -9.61 -3.08
N ALA A 14 -7.22 -10.81 -3.35
CA ALA A 14 -7.83 -12.05 -2.87
C ALA A 14 -7.97 -12.10 -1.34
N ALA A 15 -6.96 -11.64 -0.59
CA ALA A 15 -7.03 -11.56 0.87
C ALA A 15 -8.10 -10.57 1.36
N SER A 16 -8.25 -9.42 0.69
CA SER A 16 -9.27 -8.44 1.05
C SER A 16 -10.70 -8.95 0.80
N ALA A 17 -10.93 -9.75 -0.25
CA ALA A 17 -12.23 -10.33 -0.55
C ALA A 17 -12.77 -11.26 0.56
N ALA A 18 -11.89 -11.82 1.39
CA ALA A 18 -12.28 -12.65 2.54
C ALA A 18 -12.78 -11.83 3.75
N LEU A 19 -12.61 -10.51 3.73
CA LEU A 19 -12.99 -9.61 4.82
C LEU A 19 -14.28 -8.85 4.47
N ARG A 20 -15.28 -8.96 5.34
CA ARG A 20 -16.66 -8.49 5.09
C ARG A 20 -16.79 -7.00 4.75
N ALA A 21 -15.85 -6.17 5.18
CA ALA A 21 -15.87 -4.72 4.97
C ALA A 21 -14.51 -4.17 4.50
N ALA A 22 -13.67 -5.00 3.90
CA ALA A 22 -12.40 -4.50 3.36
C ALA A 22 -12.64 -3.62 2.13
N ARG A 23 -11.89 -2.52 2.07
CA ARG A 23 -11.77 -1.69 0.88
C ARG A 23 -10.32 -1.77 0.40
N MET A 24 -10.12 -1.96 -0.88
CA MET A 24 -8.79 -1.97 -1.49
C MET A 24 -8.71 -0.91 -2.59
N TYR A 25 -7.62 -0.14 -2.56
CA TYR A 25 -7.33 0.91 -3.52
C TYR A 25 -5.94 0.67 -4.11
N LEU A 26 -5.79 0.87 -5.42
CA LEU A 26 -4.55 0.64 -6.15
C LEU A 26 -4.02 1.96 -6.71
N TRP A 27 -2.74 2.23 -6.49
CA TRP A 27 -1.98 3.24 -7.22
C TRP A 27 -0.93 2.55 -8.09
N ASP A 28 -0.89 2.89 -9.37
CA ASP A 28 0.18 2.50 -10.29
C ASP A 28 0.72 3.75 -10.99
N GLU A 29 2.03 3.92 -10.96
CA GLU A 29 2.69 5.11 -11.51
C GLU A 29 2.57 5.20 -13.04
N LYS A 30 2.53 4.05 -13.72
CA LYS A 30 2.67 3.97 -15.18
C LYS A 30 1.36 3.66 -15.88
N ASP A 31 0.54 2.82 -15.26
CA ASP A 31 -0.67 2.28 -15.86
C ASP A 31 -1.69 1.94 -14.79
N ALA A 32 -2.61 2.86 -14.56
CA ALA A 32 -3.69 2.74 -13.60
C ALA A 32 -4.75 1.72 -14.06
N ARG A 33 -4.37 0.44 -14.13
CA ARG A 33 -5.25 -0.68 -14.46
C ARG A 33 -5.10 -1.79 -13.43
N SER A 34 -6.24 -2.32 -13.00
CA SER A 34 -6.33 -3.50 -12.14
C SER A 34 -7.07 -4.60 -12.89
N LEU A 35 -6.54 -5.83 -12.84
CA LEU A 35 -7.26 -7.03 -13.24
C LEU A 35 -8.16 -7.58 -12.10
N GLU A 36 -7.95 -7.07 -10.89
CA GLU A 36 -8.65 -7.43 -9.67
C GLU A 36 -9.82 -6.47 -9.40
N SER A 37 -10.85 -6.96 -8.70
CA SER A 37 -11.95 -6.12 -8.21
C SER A 37 -11.48 -5.27 -7.02
N VAL A 38 -11.34 -3.97 -7.24
CA VAL A 38 -10.88 -3.00 -6.24
C VAL A 38 -11.83 -1.81 -6.17
N ASN A 39 -11.82 -1.07 -5.07
CA ASN A 39 -12.68 0.09 -4.86
C ASN A 39 -12.23 1.33 -5.62
N GLY A 40 -10.97 1.39 -6.04
CA GLY A 40 -10.45 2.46 -6.89
C GLY A 40 -9.07 2.15 -7.44
N VAL A 41 -8.81 2.65 -8.65
CA VAL A 41 -7.50 2.57 -9.30
C VAL A 41 -7.09 3.99 -9.70
N PHE A 42 -5.88 4.38 -9.32
CA PHE A 42 -5.36 5.73 -9.49
C PHE A 42 -3.99 5.69 -10.16
N GLY A 43 -3.71 6.72 -10.95
CA GLY A 43 -2.42 6.91 -11.61
C GLY A 43 -1.45 7.70 -10.75
N GLY A 44 -0.15 7.43 -10.90
CA GLY A 44 0.91 8.18 -10.24
C GLY A 44 1.23 7.68 -8.82
N LEU A 45 1.86 8.54 -8.02
CA LEU A 45 2.17 8.23 -6.62
C LEU A 45 0.91 8.31 -5.75
N MET A 46 0.93 7.58 -4.63
CA MET A 46 -0.19 7.54 -3.69
C MET A 46 -0.55 8.93 -3.18
N ASP A 47 -1.82 9.30 -3.38
CA ASP A 47 -2.42 10.54 -2.88
C ASP A 47 -3.58 10.20 -1.95
N LEU A 48 -3.39 10.42 -0.65
CA LEU A 48 -4.40 10.11 0.35
C LEU A 48 -5.69 10.94 0.17
N THR A 49 -5.68 12.02 -0.63
CA THR A 49 -6.89 12.86 -0.87
C THR A 49 -7.89 12.18 -1.79
N ALA A 50 -7.47 11.18 -2.55
CA ALA A 50 -8.37 10.43 -3.44
C ALA A 50 -9.20 9.37 -2.70
N VAL A 51 -8.97 9.18 -1.39
CA VAL A 51 -9.66 8.18 -0.57
C VAL A 51 -10.17 8.77 0.74
N ASP A 52 -11.34 8.29 1.16
CA ASP A 52 -11.94 8.65 2.44
C ASP A 52 -11.36 7.75 3.55
N LEU A 53 -10.51 8.37 4.38
CA LEU A 53 -9.77 7.74 5.46
C LEU A 53 -10.32 8.24 6.81
N PRO A 54 -10.65 7.34 7.75
CA PRO A 54 -11.18 7.71 9.06
C PRO A 54 -10.11 8.36 9.96
N ASP A 55 -10.48 9.42 10.67
CA ASP A 55 -9.56 10.11 11.59
C ASP A 55 -9.26 9.30 12.85
N ASP A 56 -10.12 8.33 13.20
CA ASP A 56 -10.05 7.48 14.39
C ASP A 56 -9.55 6.05 14.08
N ALA A 57 -8.45 5.94 13.33
CA ALA A 57 -7.91 4.66 12.92
C ALA A 57 -6.41 4.48 13.18
N LEU A 58 -6.02 3.21 13.34
CA LEU A 58 -4.63 2.79 13.37
C LEU A 58 -4.13 2.55 11.94
N TYR A 59 -3.13 3.32 11.54
CA TYR A 59 -2.51 3.25 10.21
C TYR A 59 -1.26 2.40 10.27
N HIS A 60 -1.22 1.32 9.49
CA HIS A 60 -0.05 0.45 9.37
C HIS A 60 0.58 0.64 7.99
N LEU A 61 1.83 1.07 7.96
CA LEU A 61 2.57 1.35 6.74
C LEU A 61 3.70 0.34 6.56
N CYS A 62 3.83 -0.21 5.36
CA CYS A 62 4.96 -1.06 5.02
C CYS A 62 5.44 -0.73 3.60
N GLY A 63 6.72 -0.98 3.35
CA GLY A 63 7.33 -0.75 2.04
C GLY A 63 8.65 0.03 2.09
N PRO A 64 9.14 0.52 0.93
CA PRO A 64 10.37 1.28 0.86
C PRO A 64 10.33 2.52 1.75
N LEU A 65 11.45 2.82 2.41
CA LEU A 65 11.53 3.92 3.37
C LEU A 65 11.06 5.27 2.81
N PRO A 66 11.41 5.69 1.57
CA PRO A 66 10.90 6.95 1.02
C PRO A 66 9.38 6.98 0.89
N PHE A 67 8.76 5.84 0.55
CA PHE A 67 7.31 5.72 0.42
C PHE A 67 6.62 5.82 1.78
N THR A 68 7.06 5.04 2.77
CA THR A 68 6.44 5.05 4.11
C THR A 68 6.62 6.41 4.80
N GLN A 69 7.76 7.08 4.61
CA GLN A 69 7.98 8.44 5.08
C GLN A 69 7.03 9.45 4.44
N ALA A 70 6.83 9.39 3.12
CA ALA A 70 5.91 10.28 2.42
C ALA A 70 4.47 10.11 2.89
N VAL A 71 3.98 8.88 2.99
CA VAL A 71 2.62 8.57 3.46
C VAL A 71 2.42 9.00 4.91
N ARG A 72 3.39 8.70 5.79
CA ARG A 72 3.35 9.14 7.20
C ARG A 72 3.25 10.66 7.32
N SER A 73 4.03 11.42 6.57
CA SER A 73 3.97 12.88 6.60
C SER A 73 2.59 13.40 6.21
N ARG A 74 1.96 12.81 5.17
CA ARG A 74 0.60 13.19 4.76
C ARG A 74 -0.47 12.86 5.80
N LEU A 75 -0.34 11.75 6.53
CA LEU A 75 -1.24 11.42 7.64
C LEU A 75 -1.10 12.41 8.80
N ILE A 76 0.12 12.82 9.14
CA ILE A 76 0.36 13.83 10.19
C ILE A 76 -0.19 15.20 9.78
N GLU A 77 -0.02 15.60 8.52
CA GLU A 77 -0.59 16.84 7.97
C GLU A 77 -2.13 16.87 8.06
N ARG A 78 -2.77 15.69 8.05
CA ARG A 78 -4.22 15.54 8.26
C ARG A 78 -4.66 15.60 9.73
N GLY A 79 -3.71 15.61 10.67
CA GLY A 79 -4.01 15.64 12.10
C GLY A 79 -4.05 14.27 12.78
N ILE A 80 -3.68 13.18 12.07
CA ILE A 80 -3.55 11.86 12.68
C ILE A 80 -2.40 11.88 13.69
N ALA A 81 -2.66 11.39 14.91
CA ALA A 81 -1.67 11.40 15.97
C ALA A 81 -0.51 10.45 15.63
N PRO A 82 0.76 10.84 15.86
CA PRO A 82 1.91 9.99 15.51
C PRO A 82 1.92 8.60 16.15
N HIS A 83 1.24 8.41 17.29
CA HIS A 83 1.14 7.12 17.97
C HIS A 83 0.14 6.15 17.32
N ASP A 84 -0.74 6.65 16.45
CA ASP A 84 -1.68 5.84 15.68
C ASP A 84 -1.11 5.41 14.32
N ILE A 85 0.12 5.82 14.00
CA ILE A 85 0.80 5.50 12.73
C ILE A 85 1.97 4.56 13.01
N GLN A 86 1.76 3.28 12.76
CA GLN A 86 2.77 2.24 12.84
C GLN A 86 3.41 2.05 11.46
N TYR A 87 4.73 1.93 11.40
CA TYR A 87 5.40 1.59 10.16
C TYR A 87 6.45 0.52 10.37
N GLU A 88 6.49 -0.42 9.44
CA GLU A 88 7.46 -1.49 9.40
C GLU A 88 8.42 -1.25 8.25
N VAL A 89 9.72 -1.15 8.58
CA VAL A 89 10.79 -1.12 7.59
C VAL A 89 11.32 -2.54 7.48
N PHE A 90 11.10 -3.18 6.33
CA PHE A 90 11.75 -4.46 6.03
C PHE A 90 13.24 -4.20 5.83
N GLY A 91 14.01 -4.35 6.91
CA GLY A 91 15.46 -4.21 6.90
C GLY A 91 16.15 -5.29 6.06
N PRO A 92 17.42 -5.09 5.67
CA PRO A 92 18.17 -6.01 4.81
C PRO A 92 18.30 -7.42 5.39
N ASP A 93 18.16 -7.58 6.71
CA ASP A 93 18.26 -8.88 7.40
C ASP A 93 17.05 -9.80 7.22
N LEU A 94 15.92 -9.32 6.71
CA LEU A 94 14.68 -10.11 6.69
C LEU A 94 14.43 -10.88 5.39
N ARG A 95 15.13 -10.57 4.28
CA ARG A 95 15.26 -11.43 3.08
C ARG A 95 16.45 -11.03 2.22
N GLN A 96 17.62 -11.61 2.48
CA GLN A 96 18.53 -11.94 1.39
C GLN A 96 18.10 -13.31 0.87
N ALA A 97 17.10 -13.34 -0.01
CA ALA A 97 16.84 -14.54 -0.78
C ALA A 97 18.08 -14.74 -1.66
N ASP A 98 18.86 -15.76 -1.34
CA ASP A 98 20.08 -16.13 -2.04
C ASP A 98 19.82 -16.11 -3.56
N VAL A 99 20.62 -15.36 -4.29
CA VAL A 99 20.52 -15.30 -5.76
C VAL A 99 21.45 -16.38 -6.29
N ALA A 100 20.96 -17.62 -6.30
CA ALA A 100 21.56 -18.74 -7.04
C ALA A 100 21.05 -18.76 -8.49
#